data_AF-A0A553G1F7-F1
#
_entry.id   AF-A0A553G1F7-F1
#
_cell.length_a   1.000
_cell.length_b   1.000
_cell.length_c   1.000
_cell.angle_alpha   90.00
_cell.angle_beta   90.00
_cell.angle_gamma   90.00
#
_symmetry.space_group_name_H-M   'P 1'
#
loop_
_entity.id
_entity.type
_entity.pdbx_description
1 polymer ?
#
loop_
_entity_poly.entity_id
_entity_poly.type
_entity_poly.pdbx_seq_one_letter_code
_entity_poly.pdbx_strand_id
1 'polypeptide(L)'
;MRISIFVFLCAIILSNSAHLSAQRFLSKEWADSIKVKKERKEANGSLMVMPLAGPAYTPELKLSFAGGVMTSFMTNKKDSLIQRSSAPIMLGLSTSGAYFIGTKLTSFWLQDKIRIYGDFNFKHMPDNYWGVGYDEGRYTEKSDSTTAYTRTWWQINPRILWQFKPNYFAGLVIDYNYTQGSEASKGVAEDPYYQQDKDRPLNGGFGLIFQFDSRDVPVNAWSGMFAEFSATSYNTAFGGDNNYEIIIADFRKYWTIKKQGRTIATQLKGQGNCF
;
A
#
# COMPACT_ATOMS: atom_id res chain seq x y z
N MET A 1 -55.64 -5.21 42.63
CA MET A 1 -54.52 -5.98 42.03
C MET A 1 -54.22 -5.57 40.58
N ARG A 2 -54.13 -4.26 40.27
CA ARG A 2 -53.81 -3.76 38.90
C ARG A 2 -52.68 -2.72 38.86
N ILE A 3 -52.24 -2.20 40.02
CA ILE A 3 -51.18 -1.19 40.12
C ILE A 3 -49.78 -1.83 40.12
N SER A 4 -49.62 -3.05 40.64
CA SER A 4 -48.31 -3.72 40.74
C SER A 4 -47.71 -4.17 39.41
N ILE A 5 -48.51 -4.43 38.37
CA ILE A 5 -48.01 -4.90 37.06
C ILE A 5 -47.41 -3.75 36.25
N PHE A 6 -47.98 -2.54 36.35
CA PHE A 6 -47.49 -1.36 35.61
C PHE A 6 -46.15 -0.84 36.17
N VAL A 7 -45.95 -0.91 37.49
CA VAL A 7 -44.68 -0.55 38.15
C VAL A 7 -43.55 -1.50 37.75
N PHE A 8 -43.85 -2.81 37.63
CA PHE A 8 -42.86 -3.80 37.20
C PHE A 8 -42.45 -3.65 35.73
N LEU A 9 -43.40 -3.31 34.84
CA LEU A 9 -43.12 -3.08 33.42
C LEU A 9 -42.28 -1.80 33.19
N CYS A 10 -42.59 -0.72 33.92
CA CYS A 10 -41.77 0.51 33.89
C CYS A 10 -40.36 0.27 34.44
N ALA A 11 -40.19 -0.53 35.49
CA ALA A 11 -38.88 -0.87 36.04
C ALA A 11 -38.00 -1.65 35.04
N ILE A 12 -38.59 -2.54 34.24
CA ILE A 12 -37.89 -3.33 33.20
C ILE A 12 -37.52 -2.45 31.99
N ILE A 13 -38.37 -1.49 31.61
CA ILE A 13 -38.06 -0.55 30.52
C ILE A 13 -36.96 0.43 30.96
N LEU A 14 -37.04 0.96 32.19
CA LEU A 14 -36.02 1.85 32.75
C LEU A 14 -34.67 1.15 32.94
N SER A 15 -34.65 -0.12 33.37
CA SER A 15 -33.41 -0.88 33.52
C SER A 15 -32.72 -1.17 32.19
N ASN A 16 -33.47 -1.52 31.13
CA ASN A 16 -32.91 -1.69 29.79
C ASN A 16 -32.39 -0.37 29.19
N SER A 17 -33.08 0.73 29.45
CA SER A 17 -32.66 2.07 29.02
C SER A 17 -31.37 2.50 29.70
N ALA A 18 -31.26 2.26 31.00
CA ALA A 18 -30.06 2.54 31.80
C ALA A 18 -28.88 1.62 31.42
N HIS A 19 -29.13 0.35 31.09
CA HIS A 19 -28.09 -0.57 30.65
C HIS A 19 -27.53 -0.16 29.27
N LEU A 20 -28.39 0.26 28.34
CA LEU A 20 -27.96 0.73 27.02
C LEU A 20 -27.21 2.07 27.10
N SER A 21 -27.63 2.98 27.99
CA SER A 21 -26.93 4.25 28.22
C SER A 21 -25.57 4.04 28.90
N ALA A 22 -25.48 3.12 29.88
CA ALA A 22 -24.23 2.73 30.51
C ALA A 22 -23.27 2.06 29.52
N GLN A 23 -23.77 1.18 28.65
CA GLN A 23 -22.96 0.53 27.62
C GLN A 23 -22.45 1.52 26.56
N ARG A 24 -23.27 2.52 26.19
CA ARG A 24 -22.86 3.65 25.34
C ARG A 24 -21.86 4.60 26.03
N PHE A 25 -22.01 4.79 27.33
CA PHE A 25 -21.10 5.62 28.12
C PHE A 25 -19.73 4.94 28.28
N LEU A 26 -19.71 3.66 28.64
CA LEU A 26 -18.48 2.85 28.72
C LEU A 26 -17.78 2.73 27.37
N SER A 27 -18.53 2.60 26.26
CA SER A 27 -17.93 2.57 24.93
C SER A 27 -17.34 3.93 24.53
N LYS A 28 -17.94 5.04 24.98
CA LYS A 28 -17.41 6.39 24.80
C LYS A 28 -16.16 6.63 25.64
N GLU A 29 -16.16 6.29 26.93
CA GLU A 29 -14.98 6.41 27.80
C GLU A 29 -13.82 5.54 27.30
N TRP A 30 -14.11 4.32 26.85
CA TRP A 30 -13.12 3.45 26.23
C TRP A 30 -12.53 4.09 24.96
N ALA A 31 -13.37 4.62 24.07
CA ALA A 31 -12.93 5.30 22.85
C ALA A 31 -12.07 6.55 23.16
N ASP A 32 -12.50 7.36 24.13
CA ASP A 32 -11.77 8.54 24.58
C ASP A 32 -10.42 8.16 25.20
N SER A 33 -10.37 7.07 25.98
CA SER A 33 -9.12 6.56 26.56
C SER A 33 -8.11 6.09 25.49
N ILE A 34 -8.60 5.47 24.41
CA ILE A 34 -7.78 5.07 23.26
C ILE A 34 -7.25 6.31 22.54
N LYS A 35 -8.11 7.31 22.33
CA LYS A 35 -7.76 8.58 21.69
C LYS A 35 -6.65 9.30 22.46
N VAL A 36 -6.79 9.46 23.78
CA VAL A 36 -5.78 10.10 24.64
C VAL A 36 -4.45 9.31 24.65
N LYS A 37 -4.51 7.97 24.68
CA LYS A 37 -3.29 7.13 24.56
C LYS A 37 -2.61 7.31 23.20
N LYS A 38 -3.38 7.42 22.12
CA LYS A 38 -2.89 7.66 20.76
C LYS A 38 -2.20 9.03 20.66
N GLU A 39 -2.87 10.09 21.09
CA GLU A 39 -2.34 11.46 21.10
C GLU A 39 -1.04 11.56 21.92
N ARG A 40 -0.97 10.89 23.09
CA ARG A 40 0.29 10.81 23.87
C ARG A 40 1.41 10.11 23.12
N LYS A 41 1.13 9.00 22.41
CA LYS A 41 2.15 8.29 21.62
C LYS A 41 2.60 9.10 20.40
N GLU A 42 1.69 9.86 19.81
CA GLU A 42 1.97 10.81 18.73
C GLU A 42 2.92 11.89 19.22
N ALA A 43 2.58 12.56 20.34
CA ALA A 43 3.38 13.62 20.95
C ALA A 43 4.78 13.15 21.41
N ASN A 44 4.86 11.96 22.03
CA ASN A 44 6.11 11.44 22.58
C ASN A 44 6.96 10.64 21.55
N GLY A 45 6.61 10.67 20.26
CA GLY A 45 7.35 9.95 19.22
C GLY A 45 7.38 8.42 19.40
N SER A 46 6.46 7.87 20.19
CA SER A 46 6.48 6.46 20.61
C SER A 46 5.83 5.55 19.57
N LEU A 47 6.29 4.30 19.44
CA LEU A 47 5.75 3.36 18.46
C LEU A 47 4.22 3.24 18.57
N MET A 48 3.55 3.49 17.44
CA MET A 48 2.12 3.29 17.26
C MET A 48 1.92 2.06 16.38
N VAL A 49 1.01 1.20 16.80
CA VAL A 49 0.61 0.00 16.07
C VAL A 49 -0.91 0.05 15.97
N MET A 50 -1.42 0.11 14.75
CA MET A 50 -2.84 0.11 14.46
C MET A 50 -3.17 -1.19 13.71
N PRO A 51 -3.87 -2.15 14.34
CA PRO A 51 -4.33 -3.33 13.61
C PRO A 51 -5.33 -2.92 12.53
N LEU A 52 -5.24 -3.57 11.38
CA LEU A 52 -6.14 -3.41 10.26
C LEU A 52 -6.61 -4.81 9.86
N ALA A 53 -7.91 -4.99 9.65
CA ALA A 53 -8.44 -6.23 9.11
C ALA A 53 -9.75 -5.94 8.38
N GLY A 54 -10.02 -6.70 7.31
CA GLY A 54 -11.26 -6.57 6.58
C GLY A 54 -11.45 -7.68 5.55
N PRO A 55 -12.71 -8.06 5.28
CA PRO A 55 -13.02 -8.89 4.13
C PRO A 55 -12.91 -8.06 2.84
N ALA A 56 -12.65 -8.74 1.74
CA ALA A 56 -12.68 -8.18 0.39
C ALA A 56 -13.24 -9.22 -0.59
N TYR A 57 -13.73 -8.74 -1.74
CA TYR A 57 -14.14 -9.61 -2.83
C TYR A 57 -13.65 -9.04 -4.16
N THR A 58 -12.98 -9.86 -4.96
CA THR A 58 -12.66 -9.56 -6.36
C THR A 58 -12.98 -10.77 -7.24
N PRO A 59 -13.21 -10.62 -8.55
CA PRO A 59 -13.43 -11.76 -9.43
C PRO A 59 -12.30 -12.81 -9.38
N GLU A 60 -11.05 -12.33 -9.28
CA GLU A 60 -9.84 -13.17 -9.26
C GLU A 60 -9.64 -13.86 -7.91
N LEU A 61 -9.78 -13.12 -6.80
CA LEU A 61 -9.52 -13.63 -5.45
C LEU A 61 -10.78 -14.16 -4.76
N LYS A 62 -11.97 -14.07 -5.37
CA LYS A 62 -13.24 -14.43 -4.72
C LYS A 62 -13.32 -13.79 -3.33
N LEU A 63 -13.91 -14.48 -2.35
CA LEU A 63 -13.93 -14.00 -0.96
C LEU A 63 -12.52 -14.06 -0.36
N SER A 64 -12.07 -12.94 0.18
CA SER A 64 -10.74 -12.79 0.78
C SER A 64 -10.81 -12.14 2.15
N PHE A 65 -9.88 -12.49 3.02
CA PHE A 65 -9.67 -11.85 4.31
C PHE A 65 -8.24 -11.31 4.35
N ALA A 66 -8.12 -10.00 4.53
CA ALA A 66 -6.83 -9.35 4.72
C ALA A 66 -6.74 -8.80 6.14
N GLY A 67 -5.56 -8.93 6.73
CA GLY A 67 -5.23 -8.47 8.07
C GLY A 67 -3.82 -7.93 8.12
N GLY A 68 -3.52 -7.08 9.09
CA GLY A 68 -2.22 -6.44 9.15
C GLY A 68 -2.09 -5.46 10.29
N VAL A 69 -0.96 -4.77 10.29
CA VAL A 69 -0.65 -3.71 11.24
C VAL A 69 -0.07 -2.52 10.51
N MET A 70 -0.61 -1.34 10.76
CA MET A 70 0.03 -0.09 10.40
C MET A 70 0.91 0.36 11.55
N THR A 71 2.22 0.38 11.31
CA THR A 71 3.18 0.90 12.28
C THR A 71 3.54 2.36 11.98
N SER A 72 3.70 3.17 13.01
CA SER A 72 4.22 4.53 12.88
C SER A 72 5.19 4.85 14.02
N PHE A 73 6.36 5.37 13.67
CA PHE A 73 7.47 5.57 14.61
C PHE A 73 8.30 6.81 14.24
N MET A 74 9.04 7.36 15.19
CA MET A 74 10.08 8.35 14.92
C MET A 74 11.45 7.64 14.96
N THR A 75 12.29 7.90 13.96
CA THR A 75 13.68 7.41 13.94
C THR A 75 14.54 8.09 14.99
N ASN A 76 14.26 9.36 15.32
CA ASN A 76 14.83 10.07 16.45
C ASN A 76 13.74 10.83 17.21
N LYS A 77 13.46 10.43 18.45
CA LYS A 77 12.41 11.04 19.29
C LYS A 77 12.74 12.45 19.82
N LYS A 78 14.03 12.82 19.82
CA LYS A 78 14.49 14.14 20.30
C LYS A 78 14.45 15.20 19.21
N ASP A 79 14.22 14.80 17.97
CA ASP A 79 14.21 15.65 16.81
C ASP A 79 12.79 16.15 16.54
N SER A 80 12.55 17.44 16.74
CA SER A 80 11.24 18.05 16.53
C SER A 80 10.93 18.34 15.05
N LEU A 81 11.93 18.26 14.17
CA LEU A 81 11.79 18.56 12.75
C LEU A 81 11.47 17.31 11.91
N ILE A 82 11.66 16.12 12.47
CA ILE A 82 11.49 14.88 11.74
C ILE A 82 10.02 14.45 11.68
N GLN A 83 9.59 14.04 10.49
CA GLN A 83 8.29 13.43 10.29
C GLN A 83 8.27 11.99 10.82
N ARG A 84 7.09 11.48 11.17
CA ARG A 84 6.94 10.07 11.56
C ARG A 84 7.09 9.16 10.36
N SER A 85 7.94 8.15 10.49
CA SER A 85 8.03 7.02 9.58
C SER A 85 6.80 6.12 9.72
N SER A 86 6.50 5.35 8.68
CA SER A 86 5.42 4.37 8.66
C SER A 86 5.78 3.12 7.87
N ALA A 87 5.32 1.96 8.35
CA ALA A 87 5.37 0.71 7.61
C ALA A 87 4.06 -0.07 7.86
N PRO A 88 3.10 -0.02 6.93
CA PRO A 88 1.95 -0.90 6.94
C PRO A 88 2.39 -2.28 6.47
N ILE A 89 2.17 -3.30 7.28
CA ILE A 89 2.39 -4.69 6.95
C ILE A 89 1.01 -5.32 6.78
N MET A 90 0.75 -5.91 5.62
CA MET A 90 -0.50 -6.58 5.32
C MET A 90 -0.23 -8.00 4.88
N LEU A 91 -1.09 -8.92 5.31
CA LEU A 91 -1.19 -10.28 4.80
C LEU A 91 -2.64 -10.56 4.42
N GLY A 92 -2.85 -11.46 3.46
CA GLY A 92 -4.19 -11.83 3.05
C GLY A 92 -4.26 -13.27 2.58
N LEU A 93 -5.45 -13.86 2.78
CA LEU A 93 -5.82 -15.20 2.36
C LEU A 93 -7.16 -15.13 1.61
N SER A 94 -7.35 -16.02 0.66
CA SER A 94 -8.50 -16.03 -0.24
C SER A 94 -9.09 -17.43 -0.40
N THR A 95 -10.39 -17.52 -0.66
CA THR A 95 -11.06 -18.78 -0.99
C THR A 95 -10.67 -19.34 -2.36
N SER A 96 -10.00 -18.55 -3.20
CA SER A 96 -9.35 -19.04 -4.43
C SER A 96 -8.05 -19.83 -4.16
N GLY A 97 -7.55 -19.85 -2.93
CA GLY A 97 -6.22 -20.37 -2.58
C GLY A 97 -5.12 -19.31 -2.65
N ALA A 98 -5.44 -18.09 -3.10
CA ALA A 98 -4.48 -17.00 -3.14
C ALA A 98 -4.05 -16.52 -1.75
N TYR A 99 -2.78 -16.14 -1.64
CA TYR A 99 -2.22 -15.51 -0.45
C TYR A 99 -1.18 -14.46 -0.82
N PHE A 100 -1.05 -13.46 0.05
CA PHE A 100 -0.05 -12.41 -0.14
C PHE A 100 0.44 -11.85 1.18
N ILE A 101 1.63 -11.26 1.14
CA ILE A 101 2.18 -10.41 2.18
C ILE A 101 2.86 -9.22 1.53
N GLY A 102 2.71 -8.04 2.11
CA GLY A 102 3.38 -6.85 1.60
C GLY A 102 3.57 -5.78 2.66
N THR A 103 4.59 -4.96 2.46
CA THR A 103 4.82 -3.75 3.24
C THR A 103 5.35 -2.61 2.39
N LYS A 104 4.97 -1.40 2.78
CA LYS A 104 5.37 -0.14 2.14
C LYS A 104 6.03 0.78 3.16
N LEU A 105 7.32 0.62 3.36
CA LEU A 105 8.12 1.45 4.25
C LEU A 105 8.23 2.87 3.68
N THR A 106 7.98 3.85 4.55
CA THR A 106 8.36 5.25 4.37
C THR A 106 9.07 5.69 5.63
N SER A 107 10.35 6.01 5.54
CA SER A 107 11.15 6.38 6.70
C SER A 107 11.93 7.67 6.48
N PHE A 108 11.86 8.56 7.47
CA PHE A 108 12.56 9.84 7.48
C PHE A 108 13.69 9.79 8.50
N TRP A 109 14.85 10.32 8.14
CA TRP A 109 16.06 10.27 8.95
C TRP A 109 16.77 11.62 8.93
N LEU A 110 17.53 11.90 10.00
CA LEU A 110 18.42 13.05 10.11
C LEU A 110 17.71 14.39 9.78
N GLN A 111 16.68 14.80 10.52
CA GLN A 111 15.91 16.03 10.22
C GLN A 111 15.39 16.07 8.77
N ASP A 112 14.89 14.94 8.27
CA ASP A 112 14.42 14.77 6.88
C ASP A 112 15.51 14.99 5.79
N LYS A 113 16.79 14.85 6.15
CA LYS A 113 17.90 14.87 5.18
C LYS A 113 18.06 13.56 4.42
N ILE A 114 17.57 12.45 4.97
CA ILE A 114 17.58 11.15 4.30
C ILE A 114 16.17 10.56 4.34
N ARG A 115 15.69 10.10 3.19
CA ARG A 115 14.43 9.38 3.05
C ARG A 115 14.68 7.99 2.51
N ILE A 116 14.04 7.00 3.13
CA ILE A 116 14.09 5.61 2.70
C ILE A 116 12.65 5.18 2.42
N TYR A 117 12.38 4.83 1.17
CA TYR A 117 11.16 4.12 0.78
C TYR A 117 11.50 2.66 0.52
N GLY A 118 10.58 1.75 0.79
CA GLY A 118 10.79 0.33 0.52
C GLY A 118 9.47 -0.36 0.27
N ASP A 119 9.28 -0.88 -0.95
CA ASP A 119 8.16 -1.76 -1.26
C ASP A 119 8.66 -3.21 -1.24
N PHE A 120 8.09 -4.02 -0.36
CA PHE A 120 8.36 -5.46 -0.26
C PHE A 120 7.05 -6.19 -0.46
N ASN A 121 6.99 -7.07 -1.45
CA ASN A 121 5.77 -7.77 -1.78
C ASN A 121 6.07 -9.24 -2.07
N PHE A 122 5.17 -10.11 -1.67
CA PHE A 122 5.07 -11.49 -2.11
C PHE A 122 3.60 -11.82 -2.33
N LYS A 123 3.28 -12.43 -3.46
CA LYS A 123 1.93 -12.80 -3.86
C LYS A 123 1.96 -14.17 -4.55
N HIS A 124 0.97 -14.99 -4.25
CA HIS A 124 0.68 -16.20 -4.98
C HIS A 124 -0.82 -16.23 -5.23
N MET A 125 -1.24 -16.05 -6.49
CA MET A 125 -2.65 -15.87 -6.82
C MET A 125 -2.98 -16.28 -8.27
N PRO A 126 -4.24 -16.64 -8.57
CA PRO A 126 -4.72 -16.77 -9.94
C PRO A 126 -4.57 -15.44 -10.70
N ASP A 127 -4.17 -15.52 -11.95
CA ASP A 127 -3.97 -14.38 -12.83
C ASP A 127 -4.29 -14.74 -14.29
N ASN A 128 -4.25 -13.75 -15.18
CA ASN A 128 -4.52 -13.92 -16.60
C ASN A 128 -3.41 -13.31 -17.45
N TYR A 129 -2.99 -14.04 -18.48
CA TYR A 129 -2.01 -13.62 -19.46
C TYR A 129 -2.69 -13.60 -20.84
N TRP A 130 -2.61 -12.47 -21.54
CA TRP A 130 -3.28 -12.28 -22.83
C TRP A 130 -2.34 -12.35 -24.03
N GLY A 131 -1.03 -12.50 -23.83
CA GLY A 131 -0.02 -12.34 -24.89
C GLY A 131 0.65 -10.96 -24.86
N VAL A 132 1.60 -10.75 -25.78
CA VAL A 132 2.34 -9.49 -25.93
C VAL A 132 1.82 -8.69 -27.11
N GLY A 133 1.31 -7.48 -26.84
CA GLY A 133 0.87 -6.54 -27.88
C GLY A 133 -0.61 -6.16 -27.78
N TYR A 134 -1.00 -5.15 -28.56
CA TYR A 134 -2.38 -4.65 -28.56
C TYR A 134 -3.38 -5.70 -29.05
N ASP A 135 -3.05 -6.41 -30.14
CA ASP A 135 -3.96 -7.36 -30.78
C ASP A 135 -4.25 -8.56 -29.86
N GLU A 136 -3.21 -9.15 -29.28
CA GLU A 136 -3.30 -10.21 -28.28
C GLU A 136 -4.20 -9.79 -27.10
N GLY A 137 -3.95 -8.61 -26.53
CA GLY A 137 -4.79 -8.05 -25.45
C GLY A 137 -6.24 -7.74 -25.85
N ARG A 138 -6.50 -7.49 -27.14
CA ARG A 138 -7.83 -7.08 -27.64
C ARG A 138 -8.70 -8.24 -28.09
N TYR A 139 -8.08 -9.30 -28.63
CA TYR A 139 -8.76 -10.39 -29.33
C TYR A 139 -8.69 -11.74 -28.61
N THR A 140 -7.78 -11.92 -27.65
CA THR A 140 -7.74 -13.14 -26.83
C THR A 140 -8.87 -13.11 -25.78
N GLU A 141 -9.84 -14.02 -25.92
CA GLU A 141 -10.96 -14.16 -24.98
C GLU A 141 -10.46 -14.60 -23.61
N LYS A 142 -10.95 -14.00 -22.52
CA LYS A 142 -10.59 -14.41 -21.15
C LYS A 142 -11.30 -15.71 -20.79
N SER A 143 -10.56 -16.81 -20.61
CA SER A 143 -11.10 -18.08 -20.11
C SER A 143 -10.05 -18.94 -19.39
N ASP A 144 -10.54 -19.97 -18.68
CA ASP A 144 -9.71 -20.96 -17.98
C ASP A 144 -8.79 -21.77 -18.91
N SER A 145 -9.10 -21.81 -20.22
CA SER A 145 -8.33 -22.55 -21.22
C SER A 145 -7.39 -21.69 -22.07
N THR A 146 -7.56 -20.36 -22.04
CA THR A 146 -6.88 -19.42 -22.94
C THR A 146 -5.90 -18.50 -22.21
N THR A 147 -6.33 -17.88 -21.11
CA THR A 147 -5.57 -16.81 -20.44
C THR A 147 -5.15 -17.17 -19.02
N ALA A 148 -5.81 -18.15 -18.39
CA ALA A 148 -5.58 -18.44 -16.98
C ALA A 148 -4.20 -19.02 -16.69
N TYR A 149 -3.60 -18.60 -15.58
CA TYR A 149 -2.44 -19.21 -14.94
C TYR A 149 -2.38 -18.79 -13.46
N THR A 150 -1.54 -19.46 -12.68
CA THR A 150 -1.24 -19.08 -11.29
C THR A 150 0.07 -18.31 -11.26
N ARG A 151 0.06 -17.07 -10.74
CA ARG A 151 1.25 -16.22 -10.62
C ARG A 151 1.80 -16.22 -9.20
N THR A 152 3.04 -16.64 -9.06
CA THR A 152 3.89 -16.34 -7.90
C THR A 152 4.75 -15.12 -8.24
N TRP A 153 4.67 -14.07 -7.44
CA TRP A 153 5.42 -12.84 -7.68
C TRP A 153 5.98 -12.27 -6.39
N TRP A 154 7.24 -11.85 -6.42
CA TRP A 154 7.81 -11.07 -5.33
C TRP A 154 8.57 -9.86 -5.85
N GLN A 155 8.68 -8.85 -4.99
CA GLN A 155 9.41 -7.62 -5.27
C GLN A 155 10.11 -7.09 -4.01
N ILE A 156 11.31 -6.56 -4.23
CA ILE A 156 12.10 -5.79 -3.27
C ILE A 156 12.54 -4.49 -3.97
N ASN A 157 11.94 -3.37 -3.57
CA ASN A 157 12.20 -2.07 -4.18
C ASN A 157 12.56 -1.00 -3.14
N PRO A 158 13.81 -0.97 -2.63
CA PRO A 158 14.28 0.11 -1.80
C PRO A 158 14.66 1.33 -2.65
N ARG A 159 14.29 2.51 -2.16
CA ARG A 159 14.67 3.82 -2.71
C ARG A 159 15.26 4.67 -1.61
N ILE A 160 16.46 5.18 -1.83
CA ILE A 160 17.21 5.95 -0.83
C ILE A 160 17.48 7.32 -1.42
N LEU A 161 17.02 8.37 -0.73
CA LEU A 161 17.10 9.74 -1.20
C LEU A 161 17.80 10.63 -0.16
N TRP A 162 18.63 11.55 -0.65
CA TRP A 162 19.31 12.56 0.14
C TRP A 162 18.79 13.95 -0.23
N GLN A 163 18.52 14.77 0.78
CA GLN A 163 18.11 16.15 0.60
C GLN A 163 19.34 17.03 0.35
N PHE A 164 19.55 17.47 -0.89
CA PHE A 164 20.67 18.34 -1.25
C PHE A 164 20.31 19.85 -1.18
N LYS A 165 19.02 20.18 -1.17
CA LYS A 165 18.47 21.52 -0.94
C LYS A 165 17.12 21.38 -0.25
N PRO A 166 16.64 22.33 0.59
CA PRO A 166 15.32 22.21 1.22
C PRO A 166 14.23 21.82 0.20
N ASN A 167 13.51 20.74 0.49
CA ASN A 167 12.46 20.13 -0.35
C ASN A 167 12.94 19.42 -1.64
N TYR A 168 14.23 19.43 -1.96
CA TYR A 168 14.78 18.75 -3.14
C TYR A 168 15.68 17.58 -2.76
N PHE A 169 15.42 16.45 -3.37
CA PHE A 169 16.05 15.18 -3.08
C PHE A 169 16.54 14.51 -4.35
N ALA A 170 17.67 13.82 -4.25
CA ALA A 170 18.20 12.95 -5.30
C ALA A 170 18.61 11.63 -4.65
N GLY A 171 18.57 10.54 -5.39
CA GLY A 171 18.73 9.22 -4.80
C GLY A 171 18.89 8.08 -5.78
N LEU A 172 18.97 6.89 -5.21
CA LEU A 172 19.07 5.63 -5.93
C LEU A 172 17.76 4.84 -5.81
N VAL A 173 17.46 4.10 -6.87
CA VAL A 173 16.40 3.10 -6.94
C VAL A 173 17.06 1.75 -7.16
N ILE A 174 16.64 0.76 -6.39
CA ILE A 174 16.96 -0.65 -6.64
C ILE A 174 15.62 -1.35 -6.78
N ASP A 175 15.45 -2.18 -7.80
CA ASP A 175 14.24 -2.97 -7.98
C ASP A 175 14.60 -4.39 -8.40
N TYR A 176 14.35 -5.34 -7.50
CA TYR A 176 14.37 -6.75 -7.84
C TYR A 176 12.95 -7.27 -7.81
N ASN A 177 12.51 -7.83 -8.93
CA ASN A 177 11.21 -8.49 -9.00
C ASN A 177 11.34 -9.80 -9.79
N TYR A 178 10.61 -10.80 -9.32
CA TYR A 178 10.58 -12.12 -9.92
C TYR A 178 9.14 -12.52 -10.10
N THR A 179 8.83 -13.04 -11.28
CA THR A 179 7.54 -13.64 -11.58
C THR A 179 7.77 -15.10 -11.89
N GLN A 180 6.89 -15.98 -11.44
CA GLN A 180 6.82 -17.36 -11.87
C GLN A 180 5.36 -17.73 -12.18
N GLY A 181 5.11 -18.17 -13.40
CA GLY A 181 3.85 -18.77 -13.80
C GLY A 181 3.82 -20.26 -13.51
N SER A 182 2.68 -20.76 -13.03
CA SER A 182 2.39 -22.18 -12.87
C SER A 182 0.96 -22.47 -13.29
N GLU A 183 0.61 -23.74 -13.51
CA GLU A 183 -0.76 -24.13 -13.89
C GLU A 183 -1.30 -23.35 -15.10
N ALA A 184 -0.41 -23.06 -16.06
CA ALA A 184 -0.74 -22.31 -17.25
C ALA A 184 -1.78 -23.08 -18.08
N SER A 185 -2.83 -22.37 -18.50
CA SER A 185 -3.78 -22.88 -19.47
C SER A 185 -3.11 -23.15 -20.82
N LYS A 186 -3.77 -23.91 -21.70
CA LYS A 186 -3.21 -24.30 -22.99
C LYS A 186 -2.77 -23.09 -23.82
N GLY A 187 -3.61 -22.04 -23.88
CA GLY A 187 -3.30 -20.81 -24.61
C GLY A 187 -2.03 -20.12 -24.09
N VAL A 188 -1.87 -20.03 -22.78
CA VAL A 188 -0.68 -19.44 -22.15
C VAL A 188 0.57 -20.30 -22.38
N ALA A 189 0.46 -21.63 -22.21
CA ALA A 189 1.59 -22.54 -22.34
C ALA A 189 2.12 -22.64 -23.78
N GLU A 190 1.26 -22.41 -24.79
CA GLU A 190 1.62 -22.42 -26.21
C GLU A 190 2.13 -21.05 -26.71
N ASP A 191 2.03 -19.98 -25.91
CA ASP A 191 2.47 -18.65 -26.30
C ASP A 191 4.01 -18.56 -26.44
N PRO A 192 4.54 -18.01 -27.56
CA PRO A 192 5.99 -17.94 -27.79
C PRO A 192 6.75 -17.09 -26.77
N TYR A 193 6.18 -15.98 -26.30
CA TYR A 193 6.84 -15.10 -25.33
C TYR A 193 6.85 -15.73 -23.94
N TYR A 194 5.76 -16.39 -23.56
CA TYR A 194 5.69 -17.16 -22.30
C TYR A 194 6.77 -18.24 -22.24
N GLN A 195 6.99 -18.96 -23.36
CA GLN A 195 8.06 -19.96 -23.47
C GLN A 195 9.46 -19.33 -23.48
N GLN A 196 9.64 -18.21 -24.19
CA GLN A 196 10.92 -17.52 -24.32
C GLN A 196 11.42 -16.98 -22.97
N ASP A 197 10.53 -16.37 -22.18
CA ASP A 197 10.84 -15.78 -20.87
C ASP A 197 10.86 -16.85 -19.75
N LYS A 198 10.84 -18.12 -20.14
CA LYS A 198 11.02 -19.32 -19.32
C LYS A 198 10.02 -19.44 -18.17
N ASP A 199 8.83 -18.85 -18.28
CA ASP A 199 7.80 -18.70 -17.24
C ASP A 199 8.23 -18.05 -15.91
N ARG A 200 9.52 -17.76 -15.72
CA ARG A 200 10.10 -17.36 -14.43
C ARG A 200 11.08 -16.18 -14.47
N PRO A 201 10.75 -15.05 -15.14
CA PRO A 201 11.70 -13.97 -15.32
C PRO A 201 12.09 -13.32 -14.00
N LEU A 202 13.40 -13.18 -13.78
CA LEU A 202 13.98 -12.31 -12.77
C LEU A 202 14.38 -10.98 -13.41
N ASN A 203 13.99 -9.86 -12.80
CA ASN A 203 14.37 -8.53 -13.24
C ASN A 203 15.20 -7.86 -12.14
N GLY A 204 16.44 -7.49 -12.47
CA GLY A 204 17.33 -6.73 -11.61
C GLY A 204 17.51 -5.32 -12.15
N GLY A 205 17.05 -4.32 -11.40
CA GLY A 205 17.00 -2.93 -11.81
C GLY A 205 17.78 -2.00 -10.88
N PHE A 206 18.54 -1.08 -11.46
CA PHE A 206 19.19 0.02 -10.78
C PHE A 206 18.86 1.34 -11.46
N GLY A 207 18.59 2.37 -10.66
CA GLY A 207 18.09 3.63 -11.18
C GLY A 207 18.44 4.83 -10.34
N LEU A 208 18.13 6.00 -10.90
CA LEU A 208 18.21 7.28 -10.24
C LEU A 208 16.82 7.82 -10.00
N ILE A 209 16.66 8.56 -8.91
CA ILE A 209 15.42 9.23 -8.54
C ILE A 209 15.71 10.67 -8.16
N PHE A 210 14.88 11.58 -8.67
CA PHE A 210 14.82 12.97 -8.26
C PHE A 210 13.44 13.25 -7.70
N GLN A 211 13.38 13.96 -6.58
CA GLN A 211 12.11 14.27 -5.93
C GLN A 211 12.12 15.70 -5.41
N PHE A 212 11.03 16.42 -5.68
CA PHE A 212 10.68 17.65 -4.99
C PHE A 212 9.45 17.39 -4.11
N ASP A 213 9.55 17.69 -2.82
CA ASP A 213 8.46 17.49 -1.88
C ASP A 213 8.33 18.66 -0.92
N SER A 214 7.32 19.49 -1.15
CA SER A 214 6.97 20.63 -0.32
C SER A 214 5.64 20.43 0.41
N ARG A 215 5.16 19.18 0.52
CA ARG A 215 3.91 18.87 1.22
C ARG A 215 4.08 19.15 2.71
N ASP A 216 3.01 19.59 3.33
CA ASP A 216 2.94 19.79 4.78
C ASP A 216 3.07 18.46 5.54
N VAL A 217 2.27 17.46 5.17
CA VAL A 217 2.29 16.13 5.78
C VAL A 217 2.30 15.07 4.66
N PRO A 218 3.43 14.37 4.42
CA PRO A 218 3.54 13.43 3.29
C PRO A 218 2.46 12.33 3.24
N VAL A 219 2.02 11.86 4.41
CA VAL A 219 0.98 10.80 4.53
C VAL A 219 -0.45 11.31 4.40
N ASN A 220 -0.68 12.61 4.58
CA ASN A 220 -2.01 13.22 4.54
C ASN A 220 -1.91 14.72 4.21
N ALA A 221 -1.48 15.03 2.99
CA ALA A 221 -1.15 16.39 2.60
C ALA A 221 -2.41 17.25 2.43
N TRP A 222 -2.44 18.42 3.05
CA TRP A 222 -3.50 19.41 2.83
C TRP A 222 -3.09 20.47 1.82
N SER A 223 -1.79 20.75 1.74
CA SER A 223 -1.20 21.78 0.88
C SER A 223 0.19 21.38 0.37
N GLY A 224 0.66 22.08 -0.66
CA GLY A 224 2.01 21.88 -1.21
C GLY A 224 2.04 21.03 -2.47
N MET A 225 3.24 20.57 -2.84
CA MET A 225 3.54 19.90 -4.09
C MET A 225 4.42 18.69 -3.87
N PHE A 226 4.22 17.68 -4.71
CA PHE A 226 5.12 16.55 -4.85
C PHE A 226 5.41 16.36 -6.33
N ALA A 227 6.68 16.21 -6.68
CA ALA A 227 7.13 15.83 -8.01
C ALA A 227 8.21 14.77 -7.86
N GLU A 228 8.06 13.65 -8.56
CA GLU A 228 9.04 12.58 -8.62
C GLU A 228 9.34 12.28 -10.08
N PHE A 229 10.62 12.15 -10.39
CA PHE A 229 11.11 11.64 -11.65
C PHE A 229 12.12 10.54 -11.36
N SER A 230 11.93 9.35 -11.91
CA SER A 230 12.88 8.26 -11.77
C SER A 230 13.11 7.56 -13.10
N ALA A 231 14.35 7.16 -13.33
CA ALA A 231 14.74 6.31 -14.45
C ALA A 231 15.48 5.09 -13.88
N THR A 232 14.97 3.91 -14.17
CA THR A 232 15.52 2.63 -13.69
C THR A 232 15.87 1.77 -14.90
N SER A 233 17.12 1.32 -14.97
CA SER A 233 17.60 0.40 -15.99
C SER A 233 17.59 -1.02 -15.42
N TYR A 234 16.93 -1.93 -16.12
CA TYR A 234 16.93 -3.36 -15.85
C TYR A 234 17.91 -4.02 -16.81
N ASN A 235 18.82 -4.84 -16.28
CA ASN A 235 19.87 -5.42 -17.09
C ASN A 235 20.34 -6.78 -16.59
N THR A 236 20.79 -7.65 -17.51
CA THR A 236 21.44 -8.92 -17.18
C THR A 236 22.71 -8.77 -16.33
N ALA A 237 23.43 -7.64 -16.46
CA ALA A 237 24.58 -7.30 -15.63
C ALA A 237 24.24 -7.14 -14.13
N PHE A 238 22.96 -6.93 -13.81
CA PHE A 238 22.44 -6.83 -12.44
C PHE A 238 21.83 -8.15 -11.95
N GLY A 239 22.04 -9.25 -12.69
CA GLY A 239 21.54 -10.58 -12.35
C GLY A 239 20.10 -10.85 -12.78
N GLY A 240 19.49 -9.98 -13.61
CA GLY A 240 18.20 -10.25 -14.24
C GLY A 240 18.32 -11.05 -15.54
N ASP A 241 17.18 -11.42 -16.10
CA ASP A 241 17.04 -12.12 -17.39
C ASP A 241 16.70 -11.16 -18.54
N ASN A 242 16.23 -9.94 -18.24
CA ASN A 242 15.68 -9.01 -19.23
C ASN A 242 16.41 -7.65 -19.21
N ASN A 243 16.45 -7.02 -20.39
CA ASN A 243 16.98 -5.67 -20.58
C ASN A 243 15.85 -4.73 -21.01
N TYR A 244 15.59 -3.70 -20.22
CA TYR A 244 14.64 -2.63 -20.51
C TYR A 244 14.84 -1.50 -19.52
N GLU A 245 14.20 -0.36 -19.77
CA GLU A 245 14.22 0.79 -18.87
C GLU A 245 12.80 1.20 -18.50
N ILE A 246 12.63 1.69 -17.28
CA ILE A 246 11.37 2.29 -16.81
C ILE A 246 11.64 3.74 -16.42
N ILE A 247 10.86 4.64 -16.99
CA ILE A 247 10.82 6.06 -16.61
C ILE A 247 9.48 6.33 -15.96
N ILE A 248 9.50 6.91 -14.75
CA ILE A 248 8.30 7.32 -14.01
C ILE A 248 8.36 8.82 -13.78
N ALA A 249 7.24 9.49 -14.02
CA ALA A 249 7.02 10.86 -13.62
C ALA A 249 5.70 10.95 -12.83
N ASP A 250 5.73 11.49 -11.61
CA ASP A 250 4.56 11.63 -10.74
C ASP A 250 4.51 13.03 -10.16
N PHE A 251 3.53 13.82 -10.59
CA PHE A 251 3.30 15.19 -10.15
C PHE A 251 1.98 15.26 -9.39
N ARG A 252 2.01 15.84 -8.19
CA ARG A 252 0.84 16.01 -7.34
C ARG A 252 0.80 17.42 -6.75
N LYS A 253 -0.40 17.99 -6.70
CA LYS A 253 -0.64 19.31 -6.14
C LYS A 253 -1.85 19.29 -5.23
N TYR A 254 -1.70 19.93 -4.07
CA TYR A 254 -2.71 19.98 -3.02
C TYR A 254 -3.07 21.44 -2.71
N TRP A 255 -4.37 21.74 -2.67
CA TRP A 255 -4.90 23.06 -2.30
C TRP A 255 -5.94 22.91 -1.20
N THR A 256 -5.74 23.61 -0.08
CA THR A 256 -6.75 23.76 0.97
C THR A 256 -7.84 24.72 0.51
N ILE A 257 -9.10 24.31 0.57
CA ILE A 257 -10.26 25.13 0.23
C ILE A 257 -10.95 25.60 1.51
N LYS A 258 -10.99 26.92 1.71
CA LYS A 258 -11.64 27.63 2.84
C LYS A 258 -11.03 27.32 4.22
N LYS A 259 -10.95 26.05 4.63
CA LYS A 259 -10.45 25.63 5.94
C LYS A 259 -9.73 24.29 5.88
N GLN A 260 -8.86 24.05 6.86
CA GLN A 260 -8.12 22.81 7.02
C GLN A 260 -9.05 21.60 7.09
N GLY A 261 -8.67 20.50 6.42
CA GLY A 261 -9.50 19.30 6.25
C GLY A 261 -10.39 19.30 5.00
N ARG A 262 -10.37 20.35 4.18
CA ARG A 262 -11.00 20.38 2.85
C ARG A 262 -9.93 20.65 1.81
N THR A 263 -9.54 19.63 1.06
CA THR A 263 -8.41 19.72 0.13
C THR A 263 -8.81 19.18 -1.24
N ILE A 264 -8.49 19.92 -2.30
CA ILE A 264 -8.41 19.35 -3.65
C ILE A 264 -7.01 18.78 -3.82
N ALA A 265 -6.94 17.52 -4.24
CA ALA A 265 -5.73 16.87 -4.67
C ALA A 265 -5.83 16.60 -6.18
N THR A 266 -4.77 16.93 -6.90
CA THR A 266 -4.62 16.54 -8.32
C THR A 266 -3.34 15.71 -8.46
N GLN A 267 -3.39 14.74 -9.36
CA GLN A 267 -2.24 13.89 -9.69
C GLN A 267 -2.17 13.71 -11.20
N LEU A 268 -0.99 13.90 -11.75
CA LEU A 268 -0.59 13.47 -13.09
C LEU A 268 0.56 12.48 -12.94
N LYS A 269 0.33 11.23 -13.32
CA LYS A 269 1.33 10.17 -13.25
C LYS A 269 1.48 9.52 -14.62
N GLY A 270 2.71 9.41 -15.08
CA GLY A 270 3.10 8.69 -16.29
C GLY A 270 4.16 7.64 -15.96
N GLN A 271 4.10 6.52 -16.69
CA GLN A 271 5.14 5.50 -16.70
C GLN A 271 5.37 5.11 -18.16
N GLY A 272 6.63 5.16 -18.59
CA GLY A 272 7.08 4.67 -19.89
C GLY A 272 8.03 3.51 -19.71
N ASN A 273 7.90 2.51 -20.57
CA ASN A 273 8.85 1.42 -20.70
C ASN A 273 9.62 1.63 -22.01
N CYS A 274 10.94 1.59 -21.96
CA CYS A 274 11.82 1.66 -23.12
C CYS A 274 12.52 0.30 -23.27
N PHE A 275 12.59 -0.21 -24.50
CA PHE A 275 13.21 -1.49 -24.84
C PHE A 275 14.46 -1.25 -25.69
#